data_AF-A0A817IU08-F1
#
_entry.id   AF-A0A817IU08-F1
#
_cell.length_a   1.000
_cell.length_b   1.000
_cell.length_c   1.000
_cell.angle_alpha   90.00
_cell.angle_beta   90.00
_cell.angle_gamma   90.00
#
_symmetry.space_group_name_H-M   'P 1'
#
loop_
_entity.id
_entity.type
_entity.pdbx_description
1 polymer ?
#
loop_
_entity_poly.entity_id
_entity_poly.type
_entity_poly.pdbx_seq_one_letter_code
_entity_poly.pdbx_strand_id
1 'polypeptide(L)'
;METKFCTSALIHVVQDHSTNPVTIVYIPAHIYHIVFELLKNSLRATIERYGLDAKEYPPVRILIVKGHEDLTIQINDRGGKISRSKLSQLFHYMYSTAPKYLLDDGTEQNKQRTPIAGLGYGLPIARLYAKYFQGNLKLASIENHGTSAYVSLPVT
;
A
#
# COMPACT_ATOMS: atom_id res chain seq x y z
N MET A 1 3.81 -17.61 -29.80
CA MET A 1 4.67 -16.74 -28.97
C MET A 1 3.97 -16.65 -27.62
N GLU A 2 4.25 -17.59 -26.72
CA GLU A 2 3.59 -17.68 -25.43
C GLU A 2 4.12 -16.59 -24.50
N THR A 3 3.30 -15.59 -24.22
CA THR A 3 3.54 -14.62 -23.16
C THR A 3 3.42 -15.36 -21.83
N LYS A 4 4.55 -15.84 -21.30
CA LYS A 4 4.64 -16.40 -19.94
C LYS A 4 4.32 -15.28 -18.95
N PHE A 5 3.07 -15.17 -18.52
CA PHE A 5 2.74 -14.44 -17.31
C PHE A 5 3.42 -15.15 -16.14
N CYS A 6 4.31 -14.44 -15.45
CA CYS A 6 4.95 -14.92 -14.23
C CYS A 6 3.86 -15.27 -13.21
N THR A 7 3.61 -16.56 -13.00
CA THR A 7 2.44 -17.12 -12.26
C THR A 7 2.62 -17.20 -10.74
N SER A 8 3.54 -16.45 -10.15
CA SER A 8 3.48 -16.15 -8.71
C SER A 8 2.66 -14.88 -8.52
N ALA A 9 1.46 -14.98 -7.97
CA ALA A 9 0.63 -13.80 -7.71
C ALA A 9 1.44 -12.75 -6.93
N LEU A 10 1.60 -11.55 -7.50
CA LEU A 10 2.31 -10.44 -6.85
C LEU A 10 1.66 -10.04 -5.52
N ILE A 11 0.43 -10.49 -5.28
CA ILE A 11 -0.34 -10.27 -4.07
C ILE A 11 -0.76 -11.62 -3.52
N HIS A 12 -0.44 -11.88 -2.26
CA HIS A 12 -0.88 -13.07 -1.56
C HIS A 12 -1.75 -12.66 -0.37
N VAL A 13 -3.04 -12.99 -0.43
CA VAL A 13 -4.02 -12.65 0.61
C VAL A 13 -4.20 -13.85 1.54
N VAL A 14 -4.02 -13.62 2.83
CA VAL A 14 -4.27 -14.59 3.90
C VAL A 14 -5.38 -14.03 4.76
N GLN A 15 -6.41 -14.83 4.98
CA GLN A 15 -7.47 -14.55 5.95
C GLN A 15 -7.30 -15.50 7.14
N ASP A 16 -7.46 -14.99 8.35
CA ASP A 16 -7.37 -15.81 9.56
C ASP A 16 -8.56 -16.79 9.70
N HIS A 17 -8.22 -17.97 10.26
CA HIS A 17 -8.90 -19.25 10.61
C HIS A 17 -10.43 -19.47 10.48
N SER A 18 -11.19 -18.61 9.82
CA SER A 18 -12.60 -18.82 9.52
C SER A 18 -12.80 -19.05 8.03
N THR A 19 -13.55 -20.10 7.67
CA THR A 19 -13.96 -20.39 6.30
C THR A 19 -14.97 -19.37 5.75
N ASN A 20 -15.47 -18.49 6.62
CA ASN A 20 -16.49 -17.51 6.29
C ASN A 20 -15.84 -16.19 5.84
N PRO A 21 -16.41 -15.50 4.84
CA PRO A 21 -15.93 -14.17 4.45
C PRO A 21 -15.97 -13.19 5.63
N VAL A 22 -14.91 -12.40 5.79
CA VAL A 22 -14.88 -11.30 6.76
C VAL A 22 -15.79 -10.17 6.28
N THR A 23 -16.78 -9.82 7.09
CA THR A 23 -17.73 -8.73 6.83
C THR A 23 -17.68 -7.68 7.94
N ILE A 24 -17.77 -6.40 7.56
CA ILE A 24 -17.88 -5.25 8.48
C ILE A 24 -18.84 -4.20 7.90
N VAL A 25 -19.44 -3.38 8.76
CA VAL A 25 -20.19 -2.20 8.35
C VAL A 25 -19.19 -1.06 8.17
N TYR A 26 -18.99 -0.61 6.93
CA TYR A 26 -18.06 0.47 6.62
C TYR A 26 -18.37 1.09 5.25
N ILE A 27 -17.82 2.27 4.98
CA ILE A 27 -17.92 2.91 3.66
C ILE A 27 -16.94 2.24 2.69
N PRO A 28 -17.40 1.53 1.64
CA PRO A 28 -16.49 0.78 0.76
C PRO A 28 -15.44 1.66 0.07
N ALA A 29 -15.82 2.89 -0.30
CA ALA A 29 -14.92 3.85 -0.94
C ALA A 29 -13.69 4.21 -0.06
N HIS A 30 -13.86 4.28 1.26
CA HIS A 30 -12.77 4.60 2.19
C HIS A 30 -11.77 3.45 2.28
N ILE A 31 -12.24 2.22 2.45
CA ILE A 31 -11.38 1.02 2.48
C ILE A 31 -10.65 0.87 1.15
N TYR A 32 -11.38 1.02 0.04
CA TYR A 32 -10.80 0.96 -1.29
C TYR A 32 -9.64 1.95 -1.43
N HIS A 33 -9.83 3.21 -1.05
CA HIS A 33 -8.78 4.22 -1.14
C HIS A 33 -7.56 3.87 -0.27
N ILE A 34 -7.79 3.45 0.99
CA ILE A 34 -6.71 3.07 1.91
C ILE A 34 -5.90 1.92 1.33
N VAL A 35 -6.56 0.83 0.94
CA VAL A 35 -5.89 -0.38 0.43
C VAL A 35 -5.21 -0.09 -0.91
N PHE A 36 -5.85 0.66 -1.80
CA PHE A 36 -5.29 1.03 -3.10
C PHE A 36 -4.00 1.85 -2.96
N GLU A 37 -3.99 2.88 -2.11
CA GLU A 37 -2.78 3.69 -1.87
C GLU A 37 -1.64 2.86 -1.25
N LEU A 38 -1.96 1.99 -0.29
CA LEU A 38 -0.95 1.12 0.33
C LEU A 38 -0.39 0.08 -0.64
N LEU A 39 -1.23 -0.51 -1.49
CA LEU A 39 -0.80 -1.48 -2.50
C LEU A 39 0.07 -0.83 -3.58
N LYS A 40 -0.31 0.35 -4.11
CA LYS A 40 0.53 1.09 -5.05
C LYS A 40 1.93 1.35 -4.48
N ASN A 41 2.01 1.80 -3.23
CA ASN A 41 3.27 2.08 -2.57
C ASN A 41 4.10 0.80 -2.34
N SER A 42 3.45 -0.28 -1.90
CA SER A 42 4.08 -1.59 -1.66
C SER A 42 4.64 -2.21 -2.94
N LEU A 43 3.86 -2.18 -4.02
CA LEU A 43 4.24 -2.68 -5.33
C LEU A 43 5.38 -1.85 -5.94
N ARG A 44 5.26 -0.52 -5.90
CA ARG A 44 6.31 0.39 -6.34
C ARG A 44 7.62 0.12 -5.61
N ALA A 45 7.60 0.05 -4.27
CA ALA A 45 8.79 -0.18 -3.48
C ALA A 45 9.44 -1.55 -3.80
N THR A 46 8.63 -2.57 -4.05
CA THR A 46 9.10 -3.90 -4.46
C THR A 46 9.74 -3.85 -5.84
N ILE A 47 9.06 -3.32 -6.85
CA ILE A 47 9.59 -3.20 -8.22
C ILE A 47 10.89 -2.39 -8.24
N GLU A 48 10.94 -1.27 -7.53
CA GLU A 48 12.13 -0.41 -7.46
C GLU A 48 13.32 -1.07 -6.75
N ARG A 49 13.09 -2.09 -5.91
CA ARG A 49 14.17 -2.83 -5.26
C ARG A 49 14.74 -3.92 -6.17
N TYR A 50 13.88 -4.67 -6.83
CA TYR A 50 14.29 -5.83 -7.64
C TYR A 50 14.64 -5.45 -9.08
N GLY A 51 14.21 -4.29 -9.56
CA GLY A 51 14.43 -3.81 -10.93
C GLY A 51 13.38 -4.34 -11.90
N LEU A 52 13.21 -3.66 -13.04
CA LEU A 52 12.19 -4.00 -14.05
C LEU A 52 12.47 -5.33 -14.76
N ASP A 53 13.75 -5.72 -14.84
CA ASP A 53 14.21 -6.94 -15.51
C ASP A 53 14.19 -8.17 -14.59
N ALA A 54 13.66 -8.05 -13.37
CA ALA A 54 13.54 -9.17 -12.46
C ALA A 54 12.59 -10.23 -13.04
N LYS A 55 13.06 -11.48 -13.07
CA LYS A 55 12.26 -12.62 -13.55
C LYS A 55 11.10 -12.96 -12.61
N GLU A 56 11.29 -12.70 -11.31
CA GLU A 56 10.32 -12.95 -10.26
C GLU A 56 10.38 -11.84 -9.22
N TYR A 57 9.23 -11.51 -8.63
CA TYR A 57 9.10 -10.55 -7.54
C TYR A 57 8.53 -11.25 -6.31
N PRO A 58 9.02 -10.92 -5.09
CA PRO A 58 8.38 -11.43 -3.91
C PRO A 58 6.95 -10.88 -3.79
N PRO A 59 5.99 -11.69 -3.32
CA PRO A 59 4.61 -11.25 -3.19
C PRO A 59 4.46 -10.22 -2.06
N VAL A 60 3.64 -9.20 -2.30
CA VAL A 60 3.06 -8.35 -1.27
C VAL A 60 2.04 -9.17 -0.51
N ARG A 61 2.29 -9.44 0.77
CA ARG A 61 1.39 -10.25 1.61
C ARG A 61 0.37 -9.38 2.30
N ILE A 62 -0.91 -9.70 2.11
CA ILE A 62 -2.02 -9.06 2.81
C ILE A 62 -2.56 -10.06 3.84
N LEU A 63 -2.64 -9.66 5.10
CA LEU A 63 -3.29 -10.41 6.16
C LEU A 63 -4.52 -9.64 6.63
N ILE A 64 -5.67 -10.29 6.63
CA ILE A 64 -6.95 -9.72 7.10
C ILE A 64 -7.42 -10.53 8.30
N VAL A 65 -7.54 -9.87 9.45
CA VAL A 65 -7.97 -10.47 10.71
C VAL A 65 -9.09 -9.64 11.31
N LYS A 66 -10.23 -10.27 11.58
CA LYS A 66 -11.33 -9.64 12.31
C LYS A 66 -11.27 -10.09 13.77
N GLY A 67 -10.92 -9.17 14.66
CA GLY A 67 -10.97 -9.37 16.11
C GLY A 67 -12.35 -9.03 16.68
N HIS A 68 -12.42 -8.97 18.01
CA HIS A 68 -13.62 -8.56 18.73
C HIS A 68 -13.91 -7.06 18.57
N GLU A 69 -12.87 -6.22 18.64
CA GLU A 69 -13.00 -4.76 18.60
C GLU A 69 -12.67 -4.17 17.22
N ASP A 70 -11.69 -4.75 16.51
CA ASP A 70 -11.16 -4.19 15.28
C ASP A 70 -10.98 -5.23 14.17
N LEU A 71 -11.21 -4.80 12.93
CA LEU A 71 -10.69 -5.41 11.71
C LEU A 71 -9.29 -4.86 11.46
N THR A 72 -8.29 -5.73 11.40
CA THR A 72 -6.92 -5.38 11.05
C THR A 72 -6.58 -5.88 9.65
N ILE A 73 -6.12 -4.96 8.80
CA ILE A 73 -5.53 -5.26 7.49
C ILE A 73 -4.04 -4.94 7.57
N GLN A 74 -3.20 -5.96 7.42
CA GLN A 74 -1.75 -5.81 7.37
C GLN A 74 -1.25 -6.05 5.94
N ILE A 75 -0.52 -5.09 5.37
CA ILE A 75 0.09 -5.20 4.03
C ILE A 75 1.60 -5.19 4.20
N ASN A 76 2.27 -6.25 3.74
CA ASN A 76 3.71 -6.45 3.89
C ASN A 76 4.39 -6.52 2.53
N ASP A 77 5.30 -5.60 2.26
CA ASP A 77 6.16 -5.59 1.07
C ASP A 77 7.58 -6.10 1.36
N ARG A 78 8.38 -6.21 0.29
CA ARG A 78 9.82 -6.50 0.36
C ARG A 78 10.67 -5.37 -0.23
N GLY A 79 10.16 -4.15 -0.29
CA GLY A 79 10.82 -3.01 -0.94
C GLY A 79 12.00 -2.42 -0.17
N GLY A 80 11.98 -2.45 1.17
CA GLY A 80 13.15 -2.26 2.04
C GLY A 80 13.87 -0.89 2.01
N LYS A 81 13.41 0.11 1.23
CA LYS A 81 14.09 1.41 1.05
C LYS A 81 13.80 2.47 2.12
N ILE A 82 13.01 2.16 3.15
CA ILE A 82 12.57 3.13 4.15
C ILE A 82 13.34 2.92 5.46
N SER A 83 14.19 3.88 5.83
CA SER A 83 14.80 3.90 7.17
C SER A 83 13.80 4.37 8.22
N ARG A 84 13.97 3.90 9.47
CA ARG A 84 13.05 4.19 10.58
C ARG A 84 12.88 5.69 10.85
N SER A 85 13.94 6.49 10.66
CA SER A 85 13.92 7.95 10.86
C SER A 85 13.01 8.69 9.87
N LYS A 86 12.71 8.09 8.71
CA LYS A 86 11.87 8.68 7.66
C LYS A 86 10.39 8.31 7.80
N LEU A 87 10.03 7.37 8.67
CA LEU A 87 8.65 6.86 8.79
C LEU A 87 7.64 7.96 9.15
N SER A 88 7.99 8.89 10.04
CA SER A 88 7.11 10.00 10.41
C SER A 88 6.85 10.94 9.23
N GLN A 89 7.89 11.17 8.42
CA GLN A 89 7.83 12.08 7.27
C GLN A 89 6.94 11.55 6.15
N LEU A 90 6.75 10.23 6.03
CA LEU A 90 5.87 9.62 5.02
C LEU A 90 4.40 10.07 5.13
N PHE A 91 4.00 10.59 6.29
CA PHE A 91 2.67 11.13 6.51
C PHE A 91 2.57 12.65 6.40
N HIS A 92 3.65 13.35 6.02
CA HIS A 92 3.58 14.76 5.67
C HIS A 92 2.96 14.92 4.28
N TYR A 93 2.07 15.91 4.14
CA TYR A 93 1.54 16.27 2.84
C TYR A 93 2.67 16.71 1.89
N MET A 94 2.53 16.35 0.62
CA MET A 94 3.50 16.62 -0.45
C MET A 94 4.87 15.94 -0.28
N TYR A 95 5.07 15.12 0.76
CA TYR A 95 6.27 14.31 0.89
C TYR A 95 6.19 13.11 -0.06
N SER A 96 7.18 12.95 -0.93
CA SER A 96 7.24 11.86 -1.89
C SER A 96 8.69 11.46 -2.15
N THR A 97 8.92 10.15 -2.24
CA THR A 97 10.19 9.57 -2.71
C THR A 97 10.17 9.30 -4.21
N ALA A 98 9.10 9.69 -4.93
CA ALA A 98 9.02 9.56 -6.37
C ALA A 98 9.93 10.57 -7.07
N PRO A 99 10.59 10.19 -8.18
CA PRO A 99 11.37 11.13 -8.96
C PRO A 99 10.48 12.26 -9.50
N LYS A 100 10.93 13.52 -9.36
CA LYS A 100 10.16 14.71 -9.72
C LYS A 100 9.87 14.86 -11.22
N TYR A 101 10.64 14.20 -12.09
CA TYR A 101 10.39 14.23 -13.54
C TYR A 101 9.08 13.55 -13.95
N LEU A 102 8.46 12.75 -13.09
CA LEU A 102 7.10 12.23 -13.31
C LEU A 102 6.01 13.33 -13.16
N LEU A 103 6.38 14.52 -12.72
CA LEU A 103 5.48 15.65 -12.51
C LEU A 103 5.63 16.75 -13.58
N ASP A 104 6.68 16.71 -14.39
CA ASP A 104 7.16 17.84 -15.21
C ASP A 104 7.22 17.56 -16.72
N ASP A 105 6.42 16.62 -17.21
CA ASP A 105 6.30 16.41 -18.65
C ASP A 105 5.19 17.35 -19.18
N GLY A 106 5.58 18.59 -19.48
CA GLY A 106 4.74 19.70 -19.96
C GLY A 106 4.04 19.48 -21.31
N THR A 107 3.72 18.24 -21.66
CA THR A 107 2.88 17.90 -22.80
C THR A 107 1.42 17.84 -22.36
N GLU A 108 0.61 18.75 -22.90
CA GLU A 108 -0.85 18.87 -22.68
C GLU A 108 -1.67 17.60 -22.98
N GLN A 109 -1.04 16.50 -23.41
CA GLN A 109 -1.67 15.25 -23.79
C GLN A 109 -1.76 14.20 -22.66
N ASN A 110 -1.16 14.42 -21.48
CA ASN A 110 -1.14 13.42 -20.41
C ASN A 110 -1.85 13.83 -19.10
N LYS A 111 -2.64 14.91 -19.09
CA LYS A 111 -3.45 15.37 -17.94
C LYS A 111 -4.39 14.29 -17.35
N GLN A 112 -4.69 13.23 -18.10
CA GLN A 112 -5.56 12.13 -17.67
C GLN A 112 -4.83 10.99 -16.93
N ARG A 113 -3.49 10.94 -16.93
CA ARG A 113 -2.75 9.91 -16.19
C ARG A 113 -2.14 10.54 -14.94
N THR A 114 -2.93 10.59 -13.87
CA THR A 114 -2.40 10.94 -12.55
C THR A 114 -1.22 10.00 -12.24
N PRO A 115 -0.02 10.52 -11.93
CA PRO A 115 1.15 9.69 -11.65
C PRO A 115 0.82 8.65 -10.56
N ILE A 116 1.17 7.38 -10.78
CA ILE A 116 0.89 6.26 -9.86
C ILE A 116 1.43 6.55 -8.44
N ALA A 117 2.54 7.29 -8.37
CA ALA A 117 3.09 7.93 -7.19
C ALA A 117 3.65 9.31 -7.59
N GLY A 118 3.70 10.28 -6.67
CA GLY A 118 4.29 11.58 -7.00
C GLY A 118 3.81 12.74 -6.14
N LEU A 119 2.49 12.88 -5.97
CA LEU A 119 1.91 14.06 -5.34
C LEU A 119 2.11 14.12 -3.82
N GLY A 120 2.39 12.99 -3.15
CA GLY A 120 2.64 12.97 -1.71
C GLY A 120 1.40 13.14 -0.82
N TYR A 121 0.19 12.89 -1.34
CA TYR A 121 -1.07 12.97 -0.59
C TYR A 121 -1.63 11.60 -0.17
N GLY A 122 -1.22 10.52 -0.83
CA GLY A 122 -1.81 9.18 -0.66
C GLY A 122 -1.80 8.67 0.79
N LEU A 123 -0.61 8.55 1.40
CA LEU A 123 -0.48 8.08 2.79
C LEU A 123 -1.16 9.00 3.82
N PRO A 124 -1.00 10.35 3.76
CA PRO A 124 -1.75 11.25 4.63
C PRO A 124 -3.27 11.09 4.54
N ILE A 125 -3.83 10.99 3.31
CA ILE A 125 -5.28 10.84 3.08
C ILE A 125 -5.76 9.47 3.52
N ALA A 126 -5.03 8.40 3.21
CA ALA A 126 -5.36 7.05 3.68
C ALA A 126 -5.42 7.00 5.21
N ARG A 127 -4.48 7.67 5.91
CA ARG A 127 -4.51 7.77 7.38
C ARG A 127 -5.70 8.57 7.87
N LEU A 128 -6.09 9.63 7.17
CA LEU A 128 -7.28 10.42 7.49
C LEU A 128 -8.56 9.57 7.37
N TYR A 129 -8.72 8.79 6.29
CA TYR A 129 -9.87 7.90 6.10
C TYR A 129 -9.98 6.81 7.15
N ALA A 130 -8.86 6.24 7.60
CA ALA A 130 -8.87 5.27 8.69
C ALA A 130 -9.28 5.94 10.02
N LYS A 131 -8.71 7.11 10.33
CA LYS A 131 -9.00 7.84 11.57
C LYS A 131 -10.40 8.43 11.64
N TYR A 132 -11.03 8.71 10.51
CA TYR A 132 -12.37 9.31 10.45
C TYR A 132 -13.41 8.47 11.21
N PHE A 133 -13.30 7.15 11.14
CA PHE A 133 -14.12 6.21 11.91
C PHE A 133 -13.36 5.59 13.09
N GLN A 134 -12.54 6.39 13.77
CA GLN A 134 -11.79 6.00 14.98
C GLN A 134 -10.77 4.86 14.79
N GLY A 135 -10.51 4.46 13.54
CA GLY A 135 -9.45 3.53 13.19
C GLY A 135 -8.07 4.18 13.17
N ASN A 136 -7.10 3.48 12.60
CA ASN A 136 -5.73 3.98 12.47
C ASN A 136 -4.98 3.37 11.28
N LEU A 137 -3.95 4.07 10.83
CA LEU A 137 -2.95 3.57 9.87
C LEU A 137 -1.56 3.81 10.43
N LYS A 138 -0.82 2.72 10.67
CA LYS A 138 0.59 2.74 11.14
C LYS A 138 1.49 2.05 10.12
N LEU A 139 2.73 2.53 10.03
CA LEU A 139 3.77 1.90 9.22
C LEU A 139 4.91 1.44 10.13
N ALA A 140 5.43 0.25 9.87
CA ALA A 140 6.67 -0.25 10.46
C ALA A 140 7.58 -0.71 9.33
N SER A 141 8.81 -0.20 9.26
CA SER A 141 9.78 -0.61 8.25
C SER A 141 11.01 -1.24 8.89
N ILE A 142 11.49 -2.28 8.24
CA ILE A 142 12.77 -2.92 8.52
C ILE A 142 13.64 -2.61 7.30
N GLU A 143 14.63 -1.75 7.52
CA GLU A 143 15.56 -1.30 6.49
C GLU A 143 16.24 -2.51 5.84
N ASN A 144 16.39 -2.47 4.51
CA ASN A 144 16.90 -3.58 3.69
C ASN A 144 16.05 -4.86 3.71
N HIS A 145 14.85 -4.85 4.30
CA HIS A 145 13.96 -6.01 4.31
C HIS A 145 12.60 -5.71 3.70
N GLY A 146 11.84 -4.75 4.23
CA GLY A 146 10.48 -4.46 3.78
C GLY A 146 9.71 -3.55 4.72
N THR A 147 8.53 -3.13 4.30
CA THR A 147 7.61 -2.32 5.11
C THR A 147 6.30 -3.05 5.34
N SER A 148 5.78 -2.90 6.56
CA SER A 148 4.47 -3.38 6.99
C SER A 148 3.57 -2.19 7.27
N ALA A 149 2.44 -2.12 6.57
CA ALA A 149 1.36 -1.19 6.86
C ALA A 149 0.27 -1.91 7.66
N TYR A 150 -0.20 -1.28 8.74
CA TYR A 150 -1.25 -1.78 9.62
C TYR A 150 -2.42 -0.81 9.58
N VAL A 151 -3.57 -1.26 9.07
CA VAL A 151 -4.85 -0.55 9.12
C VAL A 151 -5.70 -1.23 10.18
N SER A 152 -6.21 -0.47 11.15
CA SER A 152 -7.17 -0.93 12.15
C SER A 152 -8.46 -0.18 11.95
N LEU A 153 -9.58 -0.88 11.81
CA LEU A 153 -10.92 -0.33 11.62
C LEU A 153 -11.87 -0.92 12.67
N PRO A 154 -12.60 -0.11 13.44
CA PRO A 154 -13.52 -0.63 14.44
C PRO A 154 -14.61 -1.52 13.85
N VAL A 155 -14.91 -2.62 14.53
CA VAL A 155 -16.04 -3.52 14.28
C VAL A 155 -17.11 -3.13 15.28
N THR A 156 -17.92 -2.13 14.93
CA THR A 156 -19.07 -1.72 15.74
C THR A 156 -20.37 -2.09 15.03
#